data_AF-A0A5J4NPR9-F1
#
_entry.id   AF-A0A5J4NPR9-F1
#
_cell.length_a   1.000
_cell.length_b   1.000
_cell.length_c   1.000
_cell.angle_alpha   90.00
_cell.angle_beta   90.00
_cell.angle_gamma   90.00
#
_symmetry.space_group_name_H-M   'P 1'
#
loop_
_entity.id
_entity.type
_entity.pdbx_description
1 polymer ?
#
loop_
_entity_poly.entity_id
_entity_poly.type
_entity_poly.pdbx_seq_one_letter_code
_entity_poly.pdbx_strand_id
1 'polypeptide(L)'
;MVQTSVWDPLHSCKALASGLDNSFLSRSTTYAINCSSSVNGDEADIRRVVDGEPHWEVIQRILFVYYKTHVAQRYVQGMNEVIAPIYYLFATDPSDQCRRHAEADTFFCFNNLMTEIYPNFVRKLDNDRFPGIGGQLRLLMTLLARFDRVLSDRLQKIGLEVEHYAFRWLSLLLAREFYLPDVIRLWDTLFSDEKRFAMLPFVCCAMLILIRDQLMAADFPTAVHLVQHYPPTIPLAAILSTAKSLYRRG
;
A
#
# COMPACT_ATOMS: atom_id res chain seq x y z
N MET A 1 -7.56 -10.69 26.91
CA MET A 1 -8.09 -9.48 26.24
C MET A 1 -6.90 -8.82 25.57
N VAL A 2 -6.73 -9.04 24.27
CA VAL A 2 -5.53 -8.62 23.52
C VAL A 2 -5.50 -7.10 23.47
N GLN A 3 -4.43 -6.49 23.99
CA GLN A 3 -4.14 -5.07 23.79
C GLN A 3 -3.94 -4.82 22.29
N THR A 4 -4.94 -4.24 21.64
CA THR A 4 -4.82 -3.70 20.30
C THR A 4 -4.03 -2.40 20.40
N SER A 5 -2.75 -2.42 20.01
CA SER A 5 -2.01 -1.18 19.78
C SER A 5 -2.78 -0.31 18.78
N VAL A 6 -3.09 0.93 19.17
CA VAL A 6 -3.81 1.90 18.34
C VAL A 6 -2.97 2.18 17.09
N TRP A 7 -3.40 1.64 15.95
CA TRP A 7 -2.77 1.89 14.65
C TRP A 7 -3.30 3.23 14.14
N ASP A 8 -2.42 4.22 13.95
CA ASP A 8 -2.75 5.51 13.33
C ASP A 8 -1.85 5.70 12.10
N PRO A 9 -2.42 5.79 10.88
CA PRO A 9 -1.65 5.89 9.64
C PRO A 9 -0.92 7.23 9.46
N LEU A 10 -1.22 8.25 10.26
CA LEU A 10 -0.50 9.53 10.24
C LEU A 10 0.55 9.66 11.37
N HIS A 11 0.54 8.76 12.36
CA HIS A 11 1.51 8.78 13.46
C HIS A 11 2.77 7.95 13.12
N SER A 12 3.87 8.67 12.89
CA SER A 12 5.24 8.19 12.67
C SER A 12 5.45 7.28 11.44
N CYS A 13 6.38 7.69 10.56
CA CYS A 13 6.76 7.10 9.28
C CYS A 13 7.30 5.64 9.30
N LYS A 14 6.91 4.83 10.30
CA LYS A 14 7.17 3.39 10.40
C LYS A 14 5.92 2.56 10.76
N ALA A 15 4.71 3.12 10.75
CA ALA A 15 3.47 2.37 10.91
C ALA A 15 2.94 1.68 9.63
N LEU A 16 3.84 1.35 8.68
CA LEU A 16 3.62 0.29 7.68
C LEU A 16 4.56 -0.93 7.88
N ALA A 17 5.61 -0.81 8.70
CA ALA A 17 6.38 -1.89 9.31
C ALA A 17 7.37 -1.32 10.36
N SER A 18 7.32 -1.87 11.57
CA SER A 18 8.08 -1.58 12.79
C SER A 18 9.47 -0.89 12.69
N GLY A 19 9.68 0.14 13.54
CA GLY A 19 10.96 0.35 14.25
C GLY A 19 11.59 1.76 14.27
N LEU A 20 11.20 2.62 15.23
CA LEU A 20 11.93 3.80 15.79
C LEU A 20 12.17 5.06 14.92
N ASP A 21 11.61 6.22 15.32
CA ASP A 21 12.31 7.37 15.96
C ASP A 21 11.35 8.58 16.17
N ASN A 22 11.47 9.29 17.30
CA ASN A 22 10.53 10.29 17.83
C ASN A 22 11.08 11.73 17.72
N SER A 23 11.00 12.36 16.55
CA SER A 23 11.48 13.76 16.41
C SER A 23 10.56 14.71 15.64
N PHE A 24 9.34 14.32 15.29
CA PHE A 24 8.42 15.18 14.52
C PHE A 24 7.23 15.76 15.32
N LEU A 25 7.11 15.48 16.61
CA LEU A 25 5.94 15.82 17.43
C LEU A 25 5.88 17.27 17.98
N SER A 26 6.78 18.17 17.59
CA SER A 26 6.90 19.49 18.24
C SER A 26 6.34 20.69 17.45
N ARG A 27 5.61 20.51 16.34
CA ARG A 27 5.23 21.65 15.48
C ARG A 27 3.76 21.88 15.17
N SER A 28 2.82 21.11 15.72
CA SER A 28 1.40 21.27 15.42
C SER A 28 0.55 21.51 16.67
N THR A 29 0.86 22.57 17.44
CA THR A 29 -0.03 23.00 18.53
C THR A 29 -0.04 24.52 18.66
N THR A 30 -0.79 25.21 17.80
CA THR A 30 -1.34 26.53 18.15
C THR A 30 -2.58 26.85 17.32
N TYR A 31 -3.73 26.31 17.72
CA TYR A 31 -5.03 26.94 17.49
C TYR A 31 -5.87 26.76 18.76
N ALA A 32 -5.66 27.65 19.74
CA ALA A 32 -6.53 27.74 20.90
C ALA A 32 -7.83 28.45 20.48
N ILE A 33 -8.94 27.71 20.43
CA ILE A 33 -10.28 28.28 20.31
C ILE A 33 -10.73 28.69 21.71
N ASN A 34 -10.77 30.00 21.96
CA ASN A 34 -11.48 30.59 23.10
C ASN A 34 -12.99 30.50 22.84
N CYS A 35 -13.66 29.51 23.44
CA CYS A 35 -15.10 29.52 23.62
C CYS A 35 -15.44 29.21 25.08
N SER A 36 -15.63 30.28 25.86
CA SER A 36 -16.23 30.22 27.18
C SER A 36 -17.75 30.03 27.03
N SER A 37 -18.20 28.80 27.09
CA SER A 37 -19.60 28.48 27.41
C SER A 37 -19.67 27.08 28.00
N SER A 38 -20.13 27.00 29.24
CA SER A 38 -20.30 25.79 30.04
C SER A 38 -21.13 24.74 29.30
N VAL A 39 -20.48 23.69 28.80
CA VAL A 39 -21.15 22.49 28.31
C VAL A 39 -20.67 21.33 29.18
N ASN A 40 -21.61 20.69 29.87
CA ASN A 40 -21.41 19.41 30.54
C ASN A 40 -21.23 18.32 29.46
N GLY A 41 -20.10 18.35 28.76
CA GLY A 41 -19.68 17.32 27.82
C GLY A 41 -18.82 16.30 28.56
N ASP A 42 -19.06 15.02 28.29
CA ASP A 42 -18.23 13.92 28.80
C ASP A 42 -16.74 14.24 28.58
N GLU A 43 -15.89 13.95 29.55
CA GLU A 43 -14.46 14.28 29.54
C GLU A 43 -13.73 13.78 28.27
N ALA A 44 -14.27 12.76 27.61
CA ALA A 44 -13.84 12.24 26.32
C ALA A 44 -14.10 13.20 25.14
N ASP A 45 -15.22 13.91 25.12
CA ASP A 45 -15.54 14.88 24.06
C ASP A 45 -14.70 16.14 24.19
N ILE A 46 -14.36 16.57 25.41
CA ILE A 46 -13.44 17.69 25.64
C ILE A 46 -12.04 17.33 25.12
N ARG A 47 -11.57 16.09 25.34
CA ARG A 47 -10.28 15.62 24.80
C ARG A 47 -10.27 15.55 23.27
N ARG A 48 -11.37 15.13 22.63
CA ARG A 48 -11.49 15.13 21.15
C ARG A 48 -11.38 16.52 20.53
N VAL A 49 -11.94 17.53 21.20
CA VAL A 49 -11.86 18.93 20.75
C VAL A 49 -10.43 19.48 20.87
N VAL A 50 -9.65 18.98 21.84
CA VAL A 50 -8.27 19.43 22.11
C VAL A 50 -7.24 18.70 21.26
N ASP A 51 -7.40 17.38 21.05
CA ASP A 51 -6.41 16.53 20.37
C ASP A 51 -6.74 16.26 18.89
N GLY A 52 -7.93 16.65 18.43
CA GLY A 52 -8.45 16.32 17.10
C GLY A 52 -9.00 14.89 17.03
N GLU A 53 -9.80 14.61 15.99
CA GLU A 53 -10.28 13.25 15.72
C GLU A 53 -9.12 12.37 15.24
N PRO A 54 -8.92 11.18 15.83
CA PRO A 54 -7.84 10.30 15.39
C PRO A 54 -8.11 9.73 13.98
N HIS A 55 -7.09 9.75 13.14
CA HIS A 55 -7.19 9.40 11.72
C HIS A 55 -7.64 7.96 11.44
N TRP A 56 -7.34 7.03 12.36
CA TRP A 56 -7.78 5.65 12.23
C TRP A 56 -9.30 5.49 12.40
N GLU A 57 -9.96 6.34 13.18
CA GLU A 57 -11.43 6.34 13.31
C GLU A 57 -12.07 6.77 11.99
N VAL A 58 -11.47 7.75 11.30
CA VAL A 58 -11.91 8.23 9.98
C VAL A 58 -11.82 7.10 8.96
N ILE A 59 -10.67 6.43 8.86
CA ILE A 59 -10.48 5.30 7.94
C ILE A 59 -11.43 4.15 8.28
N GLN A 60 -11.64 3.86 9.57
CA GLN A 60 -12.59 2.83 9.99
C GLN A 60 -14.01 3.16 9.53
N ARG A 61 -14.46 4.42 9.63
CA ARG A 61 -15.77 4.83 9.10
C ARG A 61 -15.86 4.65 7.59
N ILE A 62 -14.83 5.08 6.85
CA ILE A 62 -14.82 4.96 5.38
C ILE A 62 -14.94 3.47 4.98
N LEU A 63 -14.14 2.60 5.58
CA LEU A 63 -14.19 1.16 5.33
C LEU A 63 -15.51 0.53 5.76
N PHE A 64 -16.12 1.01 6.85
CA PHE A 64 -17.43 0.56 7.29
C PHE A 64 -18.54 0.96 6.30
N VAL A 65 -18.53 2.19 5.81
CA VAL A 65 -19.46 2.66 4.77
C VAL A 65 -19.26 1.85 3.49
N TYR A 66 -18.02 1.58 3.09
CA TYR A 66 -17.71 0.72 1.95
C TYR A 66 -18.29 -0.69 2.12
N TYR A 67 -18.06 -1.31 3.29
CA TYR A 67 -18.61 -2.63 3.63
C TYR A 67 -20.14 -2.67 3.51
N LYS A 68 -20.83 -1.63 3.97
CA LYS A 68 -22.31 -1.54 3.94
C LYS A 68 -22.86 -1.30 2.54
N THR A 69 -22.16 -0.52 1.73
CA THR A 69 -22.58 -0.16 0.36
C THR A 69 -22.23 -1.23 -0.68
N HIS A 70 -21.19 -2.05 -0.44
CA HIS A 70 -20.71 -3.08 -1.36
C HIS A 70 -20.94 -4.49 -0.81
N VAL A 71 -22.20 -4.88 -0.60
CA VAL A 71 -22.59 -6.13 0.08
C VAL A 71 -21.96 -7.41 -0.50
N ALA A 72 -21.72 -7.42 -1.83
CA ALA A 72 -21.09 -8.55 -2.52
C ALA A 72 -19.56 -8.60 -2.33
N GLN A 73 -18.90 -7.45 -2.16
CA GLN A 73 -17.45 -7.37 -2.02
C GLN A 73 -17.02 -7.40 -0.55
N ARG A 74 -17.68 -6.59 0.28
CA ARG A 74 -17.38 -6.36 1.70
C ARG A 74 -15.94 -5.90 1.91
N TYR A 75 -15.56 -5.79 3.18
CA TYR A 75 -14.19 -5.53 3.58
C TYR A 75 -13.36 -6.81 3.47
N VAL A 76 -12.16 -6.69 2.91
CA VAL A 76 -11.14 -7.73 2.87
C VAL A 76 -9.86 -7.19 3.51
N GLN A 77 -9.21 -8.01 4.34
CA GLN A 77 -7.93 -7.64 4.95
C GLN A 77 -6.92 -7.20 3.88
N GLY A 78 -6.26 -6.06 4.09
CA GLY A 78 -5.38 -5.42 3.13
C GLY A 78 -5.99 -4.17 2.48
N MET A 79 -7.33 -4.03 2.46
CA MET A 79 -7.98 -2.79 2.00
C MET A 79 -7.58 -1.58 2.86
N ASN A 80 -7.32 -1.81 4.16
CA ASN A 80 -6.80 -0.79 5.07
C ASN A 80 -5.41 -0.25 4.67
N GLU A 81 -4.59 -1.08 4.02
CA GLU A 81 -3.27 -0.67 3.51
C GLU A 81 -3.41 0.16 2.22
N VAL A 82 -4.43 -0.11 1.41
CA VAL A 82 -4.71 0.62 0.17
C VAL A 82 -5.35 1.98 0.46
N ILE A 83 -6.26 2.06 1.43
CA ILE A 83 -6.92 3.32 1.75
C ILE A 83 -5.99 4.32 2.45
N ALA A 84 -4.98 3.84 3.20
CA ALA A 84 -4.12 4.70 4.01
C ALA A 84 -3.34 5.74 3.18
N PRO A 85 -2.66 5.40 2.05
CA PRO A 85 -2.01 6.39 1.19
C PRO A 85 -2.98 7.43 0.60
N ILE A 86 -4.20 7.00 0.23
CA ILE A 86 -5.23 7.90 -0.31
C ILE A 86 -5.67 8.90 0.76
N TYR A 87 -5.99 8.39 1.95
CA TYR A 87 -6.41 9.22 3.07
C TYR A 87 -5.32 10.21 3.49
N TYR A 88 -4.07 9.74 3.57
CA TYR A 88 -2.93 10.60 3.87
C TYR A 88 -2.86 11.80 2.92
N LEU A 89 -2.98 11.55 1.61
CA LEU A 89 -2.89 12.60 0.60
C LEU A 89 -3.95 13.69 0.83
N PHE A 90 -5.19 13.32 1.08
CA PHE A 90 -6.26 14.28 1.30
C PHE A 90 -6.22 14.93 2.69
N ALA A 91 -5.88 14.17 3.72
CA ALA A 91 -5.82 14.68 5.10
C ALA A 91 -4.63 15.63 5.32
N THR A 92 -3.57 15.52 4.52
CA THR A 92 -2.37 16.37 4.60
C THR A 92 -2.31 17.44 3.50
N ASP A 93 -3.39 17.61 2.71
CA ASP A 93 -3.45 18.61 1.66
C ASP A 93 -3.12 20.02 2.21
N PRO A 94 -2.29 20.83 1.55
CA PRO A 94 -1.96 22.18 2.02
C PRO A 94 -3.19 23.09 2.18
N SER A 95 -4.21 22.91 1.34
CA SER A 95 -5.45 23.66 1.35
C SER A 95 -6.39 23.16 2.45
N ASP A 96 -6.74 24.05 3.38
CA ASP A 96 -7.72 23.75 4.42
C ASP A 96 -9.09 23.39 3.85
N GLN A 97 -9.46 24.00 2.72
CA GLN A 97 -10.72 23.68 2.04
C GLN A 97 -10.74 22.24 1.52
N CYS A 98 -9.62 21.75 0.99
CA CYS A 98 -9.50 20.36 0.54
C CYS A 98 -9.53 19.39 1.72
N ARG A 99 -8.76 19.67 2.80
CA ARG A 99 -8.73 18.79 3.99
C ARG A 99 -10.10 18.57 4.63
N ARG A 100 -10.99 19.57 4.61
CA ARG A 100 -12.37 19.44 5.13
C ARG A 100 -13.19 18.36 4.41
N HIS A 101 -12.83 18.01 3.18
CA HIS A 101 -13.51 16.99 2.38
C HIS A 101 -12.74 15.66 2.34
N ALA A 102 -11.62 15.54 3.08
CA ALA A 102 -10.71 14.41 2.97
C ALA A 102 -11.38 13.05 3.19
N GLU A 103 -12.31 12.92 4.14
CA GLU A 103 -13.03 11.66 4.37
C GLU A 103 -13.88 11.24 3.15
N ALA A 104 -14.64 12.18 2.59
CA ALA A 104 -15.50 11.93 1.43
C ALA A 104 -14.69 11.67 0.16
N ASP A 105 -13.68 12.49 -0.11
CA ASP A 105 -12.81 12.33 -1.27
C ASP A 105 -12.04 11.01 -1.21
N THR A 106 -11.55 10.63 -0.02
CA THR A 106 -10.95 9.31 0.22
C THR A 106 -11.93 8.19 -0.10
N PHE A 107 -13.19 8.28 0.36
CA PHE A 107 -14.18 7.24 0.07
C PHE A 107 -14.37 7.06 -1.43
N PHE A 108 -14.58 8.13 -2.19
CA PHE A 108 -14.83 8.02 -3.63
C PHE A 108 -13.59 7.55 -4.41
N CYS A 109 -12.40 8.06 -4.08
CA CYS A 109 -11.16 7.61 -4.70
C CYS A 109 -10.87 6.15 -4.38
N PHE A 110 -11.00 5.74 -3.12
CA PHE A 110 -10.87 4.34 -2.70
C PHE A 110 -11.89 3.45 -3.40
N ASN A 111 -13.15 3.88 -3.45
CA ASN A 111 -14.22 3.15 -4.11
C ASN A 111 -13.89 2.88 -5.59
N ASN A 112 -13.51 3.92 -6.32
CA ASN A 112 -13.13 3.80 -7.73
C ASN A 112 -11.95 2.86 -7.91
N LEU A 113 -10.90 3.01 -7.10
CA LEU A 113 -9.74 2.12 -7.15
C LEU A 113 -10.13 0.66 -6.90
N MET A 114 -10.97 0.41 -5.88
CA MET A 114 -11.41 -0.94 -5.55
C MET A 114 -12.22 -1.59 -6.68
N THR A 115 -12.98 -0.85 -7.48
CA THR A 115 -13.67 -1.44 -8.65
C THR A 115 -12.71 -2.12 -9.63
N GLU A 116 -11.46 -1.69 -9.68
CA GLU A 116 -10.44 -2.21 -10.60
C GLU A 116 -9.58 -3.29 -9.96
N ILE A 117 -9.17 -3.09 -8.70
CA ILE A 117 -8.21 -3.98 -8.03
C ILE A 117 -8.86 -5.04 -7.15
N TYR A 118 -10.18 -4.99 -6.94
CA TYR A 118 -10.91 -5.99 -6.13
C TYR A 118 -10.66 -7.46 -6.55
N PRO A 119 -10.59 -7.81 -7.86
CA PRO A 119 -10.23 -9.17 -8.27
C PRO A 119 -8.90 -9.66 -7.70
N ASN A 120 -7.98 -8.76 -7.34
CA ASN A 120 -6.69 -9.13 -6.78
C ASN A 120 -6.79 -9.61 -5.31
N PHE A 121 -7.87 -9.26 -4.60
CA PHE A 121 -8.09 -9.64 -3.20
C PHE A 121 -8.74 -11.02 -3.05
N VAL A 122 -9.43 -11.49 -4.08
CA VAL A 122 -10.23 -12.71 -4.01
C VAL A 122 -9.74 -13.71 -5.05
N ARG A 123 -8.82 -14.61 -4.64
CA ARG A 123 -8.31 -15.70 -5.50
C ARG A 123 -9.41 -16.54 -6.16
N LYS A 124 -10.59 -16.66 -5.53
CA LYS A 124 -11.73 -17.40 -6.08
C LYS A 124 -12.36 -16.74 -7.32
N LEU A 125 -12.00 -15.50 -7.62
CA LEU A 125 -12.42 -14.78 -8.83
C LEU A 125 -11.44 -14.98 -10.00
N ASP A 126 -10.32 -15.68 -9.77
CA ASP A 126 -9.38 -16.04 -10.84
C ASP A 126 -10.01 -17.07 -11.78
N ASN A 127 -10.45 -16.59 -12.94
CA ASN A 127 -11.05 -17.42 -13.97
C ASN A 127 -10.35 -17.15 -15.31
N ASP A 128 -10.43 -18.08 -16.27
CA ASP A 128 -9.78 -17.93 -17.59
C ASP A 128 -10.21 -16.66 -18.34
N ARG A 129 -11.42 -16.16 -18.08
CA ARG A 129 -11.96 -14.91 -18.66
C ARG A 129 -11.55 -13.64 -17.93
N PHE A 130 -11.22 -13.72 -16.64
CA PHE A 130 -10.84 -12.59 -15.80
C PHE A 130 -9.62 -13.00 -14.98
N PRO A 131 -8.41 -12.85 -15.53
CA PRO A 131 -7.19 -13.12 -14.80
C PRO A 131 -7.06 -12.09 -13.66
N GLY A 132 -7.47 -12.47 -12.45
CA GLY A 132 -7.22 -11.69 -11.25
C GLY A 132 -5.76 -11.89 -10.79
N ILE A 133 -5.56 -12.03 -9.48
CA ILE A 133 -4.23 -12.16 -8.88
C ILE A 133 -3.43 -13.34 -9.47
N GLY A 134 -4.04 -14.49 -9.73
CA GLY A 134 -3.37 -15.65 -10.29
C GLY A 134 -2.83 -15.39 -11.69
N GLY A 135 -3.53 -14.59 -12.50
CA GLY A 135 -3.05 -14.18 -13.80
C GLY A 135 -1.85 -13.23 -13.71
N GLN A 136 -1.90 -12.27 -12.77
CA GLN A 136 -0.76 -11.37 -12.53
C GLN A 136 0.48 -12.11 -12.01
N LEU A 137 0.31 -13.12 -11.14
CA LEU A 137 1.40 -13.98 -10.67
C LEU A 137 2.05 -14.75 -11.83
N ARG A 138 1.24 -15.37 -12.70
CA ARG A 138 1.76 -16.06 -13.90
C ARG A 138 2.46 -15.11 -14.86
N LEU A 139 1.92 -13.90 -15.04
CA LEU A 139 2.56 -12.87 -15.85
C LEU A 139 3.92 -12.48 -15.28
N LEU A 140 4.03 -12.23 -13.97
CA LEU A 140 5.30 -11.95 -13.30
C LEU A 140 6.32 -13.07 -13.53
N MET A 141 5.93 -14.34 -13.36
CA MET A 141 6.81 -15.48 -13.64
C MET A 141 7.29 -15.50 -15.09
N THR A 142 6.38 -15.24 -16.04
CA THR A 142 6.69 -15.20 -17.48
C THR A 142 7.65 -14.07 -17.81
N LEU A 143 7.43 -12.88 -17.25
CA LEU A 143 8.31 -11.72 -17.42
C LEU A 143 9.71 -12.01 -16.86
N LEU A 144 9.79 -12.58 -15.66
CA LEU A 144 11.08 -12.94 -15.07
C LEU A 144 11.82 -13.97 -15.92
N ALA A 145 11.15 -15.02 -16.37
CA ALA A 145 11.76 -16.02 -17.26
C ALA A 145 12.21 -15.45 -18.60
N ARG A 146 11.50 -14.44 -19.13
CA ARG A 146 11.85 -13.74 -20.38
C ARG A 146 13.05 -12.81 -20.22
N PHE A 147 13.14 -12.07 -19.12
CA PHE A 147 14.16 -11.03 -18.93
C PHE A 147 15.40 -11.51 -18.17
N ASP A 148 15.26 -12.50 -17.28
CA ASP A 148 16.38 -13.17 -16.61
C ASP A 148 16.02 -14.65 -16.31
N ARG A 149 16.21 -15.49 -17.34
CA ARG A 149 15.95 -16.93 -17.24
C ARG A 149 16.78 -17.61 -16.15
N VAL A 150 18.03 -17.17 -15.96
CA VAL A 150 18.94 -17.76 -14.98
C VAL A 150 18.45 -17.52 -13.55
N LEU A 151 18.01 -16.29 -13.27
CA LEU A 151 17.38 -15.95 -11.99
C LEU A 151 16.08 -16.73 -11.80
N SER A 152 15.21 -16.78 -12.83
CA SER A 152 13.95 -17.56 -12.76
C SER A 152 14.18 -19.02 -12.40
N ASP A 153 15.10 -19.70 -13.10
CA ASP A 153 15.44 -21.09 -12.83
C ASP A 153 16.08 -21.26 -11.44
N ARG A 154 16.86 -20.29 -10.96
CA ARG A 154 17.43 -20.30 -9.61
C ARG A 154 16.35 -20.24 -8.54
N LEU A 155 15.38 -19.32 -8.66
CA LEU A 155 14.29 -19.19 -7.70
C LEU A 155 13.45 -20.47 -7.61
N GLN A 156 13.18 -21.10 -8.76
CA GLN A 156 12.50 -22.40 -8.81
C GLN A 156 13.33 -23.50 -8.11
N LYS A 157 14.64 -23.58 -8.36
CA LYS A 157 15.52 -24.59 -7.75
C LYS A 157 15.61 -24.49 -6.22
N ILE A 158 15.53 -23.29 -5.66
CA ILE A 158 15.52 -23.11 -4.20
C ILE A 158 14.12 -23.26 -3.59
N GLY A 159 13.07 -23.49 -4.39
CA GLY A 159 11.69 -23.61 -3.93
C GLY A 159 11.03 -22.27 -3.58
N LEU A 160 11.56 -21.14 -4.05
CA LEU A 160 10.93 -19.84 -3.83
C LEU A 160 9.79 -19.62 -4.83
N GLU A 161 8.59 -20.05 -4.44
CA GLU A 161 7.36 -19.83 -5.21
C GLU A 161 6.95 -18.35 -5.22
N VAL A 162 6.31 -17.90 -6.30
CA VAL A 162 5.93 -16.50 -6.51
C VAL A 162 4.90 -16.02 -5.49
N GLU A 163 4.07 -16.93 -5.00
CA GLU A 163 3.02 -16.72 -4.00
C GLU A 163 3.58 -16.27 -2.65
N HIS A 164 4.82 -16.64 -2.31
CA HIS A 164 5.45 -16.28 -1.03
C HIS A 164 5.65 -14.77 -0.84
N TYR A 165 5.68 -14.01 -1.94
CA TYR A 165 5.96 -12.57 -1.91
C TYR A 165 5.00 -11.77 -2.81
N ALA A 166 4.79 -12.21 -4.05
CA ALA A 166 4.14 -11.39 -5.06
C ALA A 166 2.62 -11.26 -4.86
N PHE A 167 1.97 -12.19 -4.14
CA PHE A 167 0.55 -12.04 -3.83
C PHE A 167 0.28 -10.71 -3.12
N ARG A 168 1.09 -10.41 -2.11
CA ARG A 168 0.99 -9.16 -1.33
C ARG A 168 1.42 -7.94 -2.14
N TRP A 169 2.51 -8.06 -2.90
CA TRP A 169 3.00 -6.99 -3.77
C TRP A 169 1.93 -6.53 -4.77
N LEU A 170 1.29 -7.48 -5.45
CA LEU A 170 0.34 -7.22 -6.50
C LEU A 170 -1.03 -6.79 -5.95
N SER A 171 -1.54 -7.45 -4.92
CA SER A 171 -2.85 -7.12 -4.32
C SER A 171 -2.87 -5.75 -3.62
N LEU A 172 -1.74 -5.32 -3.06
CA LEU A 172 -1.64 -4.05 -2.34
C LEU A 172 -0.94 -2.95 -3.15
N LEU A 173 -0.70 -3.16 -4.46
CA LEU A 173 0.02 -2.21 -5.31
C LEU A 173 1.34 -1.75 -4.69
N LEU A 174 2.07 -2.68 -4.07
CA LEU A 174 3.34 -2.50 -3.36
C LEU A 174 3.30 -1.50 -2.16
N ALA A 175 2.11 -1.15 -1.65
CA ALA A 175 1.96 -0.17 -0.56
C ALA A 175 2.70 -0.53 0.74
N ARG A 176 3.06 -1.81 0.93
CA ARG A 176 3.79 -2.30 2.11
C ARG A 176 5.29 -2.52 1.86
N GLU A 177 5.79 -2.40 0.63
CA GLU A 177 7.24 -2.56 0.35
C GLU A 177 8.03 -1.27 0.55
N PHE A 178 7.36 -0.13 0.41
CA PHE A 178 8.01 1.16 0.33
C PHE A 178 7.46 2.11 1.40
N TYR A 179 8.26 3.11 1.75
CA TYR A 179 7.79 4.21 2.56
C TYR A 179 6.74 5.02 1.81
N LEU A 180 5.83 5.65 2.56
CA LEU A 180 4.67 6.33 1.99
C LEU A 180 5.00 7.33 0.84
N PRO A 181 6.05 8.17 0.90
CA PRO A 181 6.41 9.04 -0.22
C PRO A 181 6.72 8.27 -1.51
N ASP A 182 7.40 7.12 -1.38
CA ASP A 182 7.72 6.24 -2.50
C ASP A 182 6.48 5.50 -3.00
N VAL A 183 5.56 5.11 -2.11
CA VAL A 183 4.26 4.53 -2.50
C VAL A 183 3.46 5.52 -3.33
N ILE A 184 3.35 6.79 -2.90
CA ILE A 184 2.65 7.84 -3.64
C ILE A 184 3.31 8.04 -5.02
N ARG A 185 4.64 8.14 -5.07
CA ARG A 185 5.37 8.32 -6.34
C ARG A 185 5.22 7.13 -7.29
N LEU A 186 5.21 5.91 -6.75
CA LEU A 186 4.93 4.69 -7.51
C LEU A 186 3.50 4.74 -8.06
N TRP A 187 2.52 5.10 -7.24
CA TRP A 187 1.13 5.17 -7.63
C TRP A 187 0.86 6.24 -8.69
N ASP A 188 1.53 7.39 -8.65
CA ASP A 188 1.52 8.36 -9.76
C ASP A 188 1.89 7.68 -11.09
N THR A 189 2.93 6.84 -11.06
CA THR A 189 3.39 6.14 -12.25
C THR A 189 2.38 5.10 -12.72
N LEU A 190 1.84 4.29 -11.80
CA LEU A 190 0.85 3.24 -12.13
C LEU A 190 -0.48 3.84 -12.63
N PHE A 191 -0.96 4.92 -12.02
CA PHE A 191 -2.21 5.57 -12.43
C PHE A 191 -2.06 6.38 -13.71
N SER A 192 -0.85 6.87 -14.03
CA SER A 192 -0.56 7.57 -15.29
C SER A 192 -0.38 6.64 -16.50
N ASP A 193 -0.22 5.33 -16.29
CA ASP A 193 -0.10 4.38 -17.40
C ASP A 193 -1.43 4.29 -18.18
N GLU A 194 -1.36 4.45 -19.49
CA GLU A 194 -2.51 4.31 -20.41
C GLU A 194 -3.19 2.95 -20.27
N LYS A 195 -2.42 1.91 -19.88
CA LYS A 195 -2.92 0.54 -19.64
C LYS A 195 -3.13 0.26 -18.14
N ARG A 196 -3.23 1.29 -17.30
CA ARG A 196 -3.44 1.21 -15.85
C ARG A 196 -2.40 0.31 -15.16
N PHE A 197 -2.83 -0.74 -14.49
CA PHE A 197 -1.95 -1.60 -13.69
C PHE A 197 -1.09 -2.57 -14.52
N ALA A 198 -1.06 -2.46 -15.85
CA ALA A 198 -0.23 -3.30 -16.71
C ALA A 198 1.27 -3.16 -16.41
N MET A 199 1.73 -1.99 -15.94
CA MET A 199 3.12 -1.78 -15.53
C MET A 199 3.49 -2.46 -14.20
N LEU A 200 2.53 -2.78 -13.33
CA LEU A 200 2.80 -3.30 -11.97
C LEU A 200 3.61 -4.62 -11.98
N PRO A 201 3.27 -5.65 -12.78
CA PRO A 201 4.11 -6.85 -12.88
C PRO A 201 5.53 -6.58 -13.38
N PHE A 202 5.74 -5.53 -14.19
CA PHE A 202 7.08 -5.13 -14.64
C PHE A 202 7.86 -4.44 -13.53
N VAL A 203 7.20 -3.67 -12.64
CA VAL A 203 7.80 -3.13 -11.43
C VAL A 203 8.25 -4.27 -10.51
N CYS A 204 7.39 -5.26 -10.25
CA CYS A 204 7.75 -6.44 -9.46
C CYS A 204 8.91 -7.25 -10.10
N CYS A 205 8.92 -7.38 -11.43
CA CYS A 205 10.03 -8.05 -12.14
C CYS A 205 11.35 -7.26 -12.00
N ALA A 206 11.29 -5.93 -12.15
CA ALA A 206 12.45 -5.06 -11.97
C ALA A 206 13.01 -5.14 -10.54
N MET A 207 12.13 -5.22 -9.53
CA MET A 207 12.53 -5.41 -8.14
C MET A 207 13.40 -6.66 -7.97
N LEU A 208 12.99 -7.81 -8.53
CA LEU A 208 13.74 -9.06 -8.46
C LEU A 208 15.08 -8.98 -9.18
N ILE A 209 15.11 -8.36 -10.37
CA ILE A 209 16.34 -8.19 -11.16
C ILE A 209 17.35 -7.30 -10.43
N LEU A 210 16.91 -6.26 -9.73
CA LEU A 210 17.83 -5.35 -9.03
C LEU A 210 18.49 -5.96 -7.79
N ILE A 211 17.88 -6.98 -7.19
CA ILE A 211 18.49 -7.77 -6.09
C ILE A 211 19.01 -9.13 -6.55
N ARG A 212 19.17 -9.31 -7.87
CA ARG A 212 19.55 -10.58 -8.50
C ARG A 212 20.74 -11.23 -7.83
N ASP A 213 21.84 -10.50 -7.65
CA ASP A 213 23.08 -11.12 -7.16
C ASP A 213 22.94 -11.64 -5.72
N GLN A 214 22.14 -10.95 -4.90
CA GLN A 214 21.79 -11.41 -3.55
C GLN A 214 20.93 -12.68 -3.62
N LEU A 215 19.92 -12.70 -4.50
CA LEU A 215 19.06 -13.88 -4.70
C LEU A 215 19.82 -15.08 -5.28
N MET A 216 20.81 -14.85 -6.13
CA MET A 216 21.65 -15.91 -6.69
C MET A 216 22.51 -16.58 -5.62
N ALA A 217 23.02 -15.80 -4.67
CA ALA A 217 23.84 -16.27 -3.55
C ALA A 217 23.02 -16.82 -2.36
N ALA A 218 21.76 -16.41 -2.22
CA ALA A 218 20.90 -16.77 -1.10
C ALA A 218 20.49 -18.25 -1.09
N ASP A 219 20.31 -18.80 0.11
CA ASP A 219 19.53 -20.00 0.36
C ASP A 219 18.02 -19.66 0.48
N PHE A 220 17.16 -20.67 0.69
CA PHE A 220 15.71 -20.46 0.73
C PHE A 220 15.28 -19.45 1.80
N PRO A 221 15.68 -19.56 3.09
CA PRO A 221 15.26 -18.60 4.12
C PRO A 221 15.74 -17.18 3.82
N THR A 222 16.98 -17.01 3.37
CA THR A 222 17.52 -15.69 3.02
C THR A 222 16.78 -15.08 1.84
N ALA A 223 16.46 -15.89 0.82
CA ALA A 223 15.71 -15.42 -0.35
C ALA A 223 14.30 -14.99 0.03
N VAL A 224 13.58 -15.77 0.84
CA VAL A 224 12.25 -15.40 1.39
C VAL A 224 12.34 -14.09 2.15
N HIS A 225 13.34 -13.93 3.03
CA HIS A 225 13.52 -12.71 3.79
C HIS A 225 13.74 -11.50 2.88
N LEU A 226 14.60 -11.61 1.86
CA LEU A 226 14.88 -10.53 0.90
C LEU A 226 13.65 -10.08 0.11
N VAL A 227 12.80 -11.01 -0.33
CA VAL A 227 11.59 -10.66 -1.09
C VAL A 227 10.42 -10.22 -0.19
N GLN A 228 10.42 -10.58 1.09
CA GLN A 228 9.39 -10.10 2.03
C GLN A 228 9.76 -8.79 2.72
N HIS A 229 11.06 -8.49 2.81
CA HIS A 229 11.62 -7.25 3.37
C HIS A 229 12.58 -6.65 2.35
N TYR A 230 12.01 -6.03 1.32
CA TYR A 230 12.79 -5.53 0.18
C TYR A 230 13.86 -4.53 0.64
N PRO A 231 15.11 -4.63 0.15
CA PRO A 231 16.20 -3.78 0.66
C PRO A 231 15.95 -2.28 0.42
N PRO A 232 15.98 -1.43 1.47
CA PRO A 232 15.76 0.01 1.32
C PRO A 232 16.94 0.72 0.63
N THR A 233 18.06 0.02 0.41
CA THR A 233 19.21 0.50 -0.33
C THR A 233 18.96 0.65 -1.83
N ILE A 234 17.92 -0.01 -2.36
CA ILE A 234 17.55 0.09 -3.77
C ILE A 234 16.55 1.24 -3.95
N PRO A 235 16.92 2.34 -4.62
CA PRO A 235 16.04 3.50 -4.74
C PRO A 235 14.88 3.22 -5.70
N LEU A 236 13.67 3.72 -5.37
CA LEU A 236 12.48 3.59 -6.21
C LEU A 236 12.72 4.04 -7.66
N ALA A 237 13.49 5.12 -7.85
CA ALA A 237 13.82 5.64 -9.18
C ALA A 237 14.53 4.60 -10.06
N ALA A 238 15.42 3.78 -9.49
CA ALA A 238 16.09 2.70 -10.23
C ALA A 238 15.12 1.58 -10.60
N ILE A 239 14.19 1.24 -9.69
CA ILE A 239 13.13 0.26 -9.92
C ILE A 239 12.23 0.73 -11.07
N LEU A 240 11.73 1.96 -11.02
CA LEU A 240 10.86 2.51 -12.05
C LEU A 240 11.55 2.65 -13.41
N SER A 241 12.82 3.08 -13.43
CA SER A 241 13.62 3.16 -14.66
C SER A 241 13.80 1.80 -15.31
N THR A 242 14.16 0.79 -14.51
CA THR A 242 14.30 -0.60 -14.97
C THR A 242 12.97 -1.14 -15.46
N ALA A 243 11.89 -0.98 -14.68
CA ALA A 243 10.54 -1.41 -15.05
C ALA A 243 10.07 -0.80 -16.37
N LYS A 244 10.31 0.51 -16.58
CA LYS A 244 9.97 1.21 -17.84
C LYS A 244 10.75 0.65 -19.04
N SER A 245 12.02 0.30 -18.86
CA SER A 245 12.83 -0.35 -19.89
C SER A 245 12.28 -1.73 -20.24
N LEU A 246 11.91 -2.54 -19.24
CA LEU A 246 11.28 -3.85 -19.45
C LEU A 246 9.91 -3.71 -20.13
N TYR A 247 9.10 -2.75 -19.70
CA TYR A 247 7.75 -2.52 -20.22
C TYR A 247 7.73 -2.15 -21.70
N ARG A 248 8.71 -1.35 -22.16
CA ARG A 248 8.89 -1.01 -23.58
C ARG A 248 9.29 -2.20 -24.46
N ARG A 249 9.87 -3.23 -23.86
CA ARG A 249 10.41 -4.43 -24.54
C ARG A 249 9.48 -5.64 -24.43
N GLY A 250 8.42 -5.54 -23.63
CA GLY A 250 7.45 -6.60 -23.34
C GLY A 250 6.45 -6.74 -24.47
#